data_AF-A0A916XE77-F1
#
_entry.id   AF-A0A916XE77-F1
#
_cell.length_a   1.000
_cell.length_b   1.000
_cell.length_c   1.000
_cell.angle_alpha   90.00
_cell.angle_beta   90.00
_cell.angle_gamma   90.00
#
_symmetry.space_group_name_H-M   'P 1'
#
loop_
_entity.id
_entity.type
_entity.pdbx_description
1 polymer ?
#
loop_
_entity_poly.entity_id
_entity_poly.type
_entity_poly.pdbx_seq_one_letter_code
_entity_poly.pdbx_strand_id
1 'polypeptide(L)'
;MTRRGLVAAAIITTVLGWAPLASVALAAAIGLLAGCRGGHGAAQPCLVAGIDIGEGLYAMGVTGWLMLATAPIAFVSIGLWAIVAVRSLRD
;
A
#
# COMPACT_ATOMS: atom_id res chain seq x y z
N MET A 1 22.70 17.56 -4.33
CA MET A 1 21.93 16.66 -3.44
C MET A 1 22.90 15.73 -2.75
N THR A 2 22.95 15.74 -1.41
CA THR A 2 23.77 14.81 -0.63
C THR A 2 23.22 13.39 -0.74
N ARG A 3 24.07 12.36 -0.67
CA ARG A 3 23.69 10.92 -0.72
C ARG A 3 22.54 10.60 0.26
N ARG A 4 22.58 11.20 1.45
CA ARG A 4 21.54 11.08 2.49
C ARG A 4 20.19 11.65 2.06
N GLY A 5 20.16 12.79 1.36
CA GLY A 5 18.92 13.41 0.88
C GLY A 5 18.20 12.58 -0.19
N LEU A 6 18.96 11.93 -1.08
CA LEU A 6 18.39 11.02 -2.08
C LEU A 6 17.78 9.77 -1.46
N VAL A 7 18.47 9.15 -0.50
CA VAL A 7 17.94 7.99 0.21
C VAL A 7 16.68 8.35 0.99
N ALA A 8 16.67 9.50 1.68
CA ALA A 8 15.47 9.98 2.39
C ALA A 8 14.28 10.19 1.44
N ALA A 9 14.50 10.84 0.29
CA ALA A 9 13.45 11.03 -0.72
C ALA A 9 12.92 9.70 -1.30
N ALA A 10 13.80 8.72 -1.53
CA ALA A 10 13.41 7.40 -2.01
C ALA A 10 12.53 6.67 -0.97
N ILE A 11 12.90 6.73 0.31
CA ILE A 11 12.10 6.13 1.40
C ILE A 11 10.72 6.78 1.50
N ILE A 12 10.67 8.12 1.55
CA ILE A 12 9.41 8.87 1.70
C ILE A 12 8.44 8.55 0.55
N THR A 13 8.92 8.60 -0.70
CA THR A 13 8.10 8.29 -1.89
C THR A 13 7.65 6.84 -1.93
N THR A 14 8.48 5.90 -1.44
CA THR A 14 8.10 4.48 -1.34
C THR A 14 6.96 4.29 -0.34
N VAL A 15 7.08 4.87 0.87
CA VAL A 15 6.05 4.75 1.90
C VAL A 15 4.74 5.36 1.41
N LEU A 16 4.77 6.57 0.84
CA LEU A 16 3.57 7.25 0.32
C LEU A 16 2.96 6.53 -0.89
N GLY A 17 3.79 6.03 -1.79
CA GLY A 17 3.35 5.34 -3.01
C GLY A 17 2.66 4.00 -2.72
N TRP A 18 3.25 3.22 -1.81
CA TRP A 18 2.90 1.82 -1.58
C TRP A 18 2.01 1.56 -0.36
N ALA A 19 1.87 2.53 0.56
CA ALA A 19 0.95 2.41 1.70
C ALA A 19 -0.50 2.00 1.33
N PRO A 20 -1.17 2.63 0.34
CA PRO A 20 -2.55 2.25 0.00
C PRO A 20 -2.64 0.82 -0.56
N LEU A 21 -1.64 0.41 -1.34
CA LEU A 21 -1.51 -0.96 -1.84
C LEU A 21 -1.40 -1.98 -0.70
N ALA A 22 -0.55 -1.70 0.29
CA ALA A 22 -0.36 -2.56 1.46
C ALA A 22 -1.65 -2.67 2.29
N SER A 23 -2.38 -1.56 2.45
CA SER A 23 -3.67 -1.52 3.16
C SER A 23 -4.70 -2.46 2.50
N VAL A 24 -4.89 -2.35 1.18
CA VAL A 24 -5.84 -3.21 0.44
C VAL A 24 -5.40 -4.67 0.44
N ALA A 25 -4.10 -4.94 0.25
CA ALA A 25 -3.58 -6.30 0.30
C ALA A 25 -3.81 -6.96 1.66
N LEU A 26 -3.62 -6.20 2.75
CA LEU A 26 -3.90 -6.67 4.10
C LEU A 26 -5.39 -6.95 4.31
N ALA A 27 -6.27 -6.06 3.85
CA ALA A 27 -7.71 -6.27 3.90
C ALA A 27 -8.13 -7.54 3.13
N ALA A 28 -7.59 -7.74 1.93
CA ALA A 28 -7.84 -8.95 1.13
C ALA A 28 -7.34 -10.22 1.83
N ALA A 29 -6.15 -10.18 2.43
CA ALA A 29 -5.60 -11.30 3.18
C ALA A 29 -6.44 -11.66 4.42
N ILE A 30 -6.88 -10.64 5.18
CA ILE A 30 -7.77 -10.83 6.34
C ILE A 30 -9.10 -11.43 5.88
N GLY A 31 -9.69 -10.93 4.79
CA GLY A 31 -10.93 -11.48 4.24
C GLY A 31 -10.80 -12.96 3.83
N LEU A 32 -9.70 -13.32 3.17
CA LEU A 32 -9.40 -14.70 2.78
C LEU A 32 -9.24 -15.63 4.00
N LEU A 33 -8.51 -15.18 5.04
CA LEU A 33 -8.32 -15.95 6.27
C LEU A 33 -9.60 -16.08 7.09
N ALA A 34 -10.45 -15.05 7.07
CA ALA A 34 -11.75 -15.03 7.74
C ALA A 34 -12.84 -15.83 6.99
N GLY A 35 -12.58 -16.26 5.75
CA GLY A 35 -13.59 -16.89 4.89
C GLY A 35 -14.62 -15.91 4.32
N CYS A 36 -14.45 -14.61 4.57
CA CYS A 36 -15.28 -13.56 4.02
C CYS A 36 -14.75 -13.18 2.62
N ARG A 37 -15.41 -13.67 1.58
CA ARG A 37 -15.15 -13.22 0.20
C ARG A 37 -15.57 -11.76 0.09
N GLY A 38 -14.59 -10.84 0.00
CA GLY A 38 -14.82 -9.42 -0.25
C GLY A 38 -15.58 -9.20 -1.56
N GLY A 39 -16.89 -8.99 -1.47
CA GLY A 39 -17.74 -8.59 -2.57
C GLY A 39 -17.44 -7.16 -3.00
N HIS A 40 -17.29 -6.99 -4.31
CA HIS A 40 -16.64 -5.89 -5.02
C HIS A 40 -17.37 -4.52 -5.03
N GLY A 41 -17.98 -4.06 -3.93
CA GLY A 41 -18.55 -2.70 -3.95
C GLY A 41 -19.45 -2.24 -2.82
N ALA A 42 -19.60 -3.01 -1.74
CA ALA A 42 -20.42 -2.61 -0.60
C ALA A 42 -19.83 -3.13 0.71
N ALA A 43 -20.06 -2.39 1.80
CA ALA A 43 -19.81 -2.90 3.14
C ALA A 43 -20.77 -4.07 3.40
N GLN A 44 -20.21 -5.27 3.48
CA GLN A 44 -20.94 -6.48 3.82
C GLN A 44 -20.50 -6.92 5.22
N PRO A 45 -21.42 -7.31 6.11
CA PRO A 45 -21.05 -7.77 7.44
C PRO A 45 -20.15 -9.00 7.32
N CYS A 46 -19.00 -8.95 8.00
CA CYS A 46 -18.05 -10.05 8.07
C CYS A 46 -17.80 -10.36 9.55
N LEU A 47 -18.50 -11.37 10.06
CA LEU A 47 -18.36 -11.79 11.46
C LEU A 47 -17.16 -12.72 11.62
N VAL A 48 -16.19 -12.29 12.41
CA VAL A 48 -15.07 -13.12 12.88
C VAL A 48 -15.16 -13.21 14.39
N ALA A 49 -15.33 -14.43 14.92
CA ALA A 49 -15.49 -14.67 16.36
C ALA A 49 -16.59 -13.82 17.04
N GLY A 50 -17.66 -13.48 16.31
CA GLY A 50 -18.77 -12.66 16.80
C GLY A 50 -18.58 -11.14 16.68
N ILE A 51 -17.45 -10.67 16.15
CA ILE A 51 -17.16 -9.26 15.89
C ILE A 51 -17.31 -8.99 14.40
N ASP A 52 -18.09 -7.95 14.02
CA ASP A 52 -18.20 -7.50 12.63
C ASP A 52 -17.00 -6.62 12.27
N ILE A 53 -16.16 -7.13 11.37
CA ILE A 53 -14.99 -6.42 10.82
C ILE A 53 -15.24 -5.91 9.39
N GLY A 54 -16.47 -6.07 8.86
CA GLY A 54 -16.83 -5.75 7.48
C GLY A 54 -16.64 -4.28 7.13
N GLU A 55 -17.08 -3.37 8.00
CA GLU A 55 -16.87 -1.92 7.85
C GLU A 55 -15.38 -1.53 7.83
N GLY A 56 -14.57 -2.16 8.69
CA GLY A 56 -13.13 -1.93 8.73
C GLY A 56 -12.43 -2.39 7.45
N LEU A 57 -12.76 -3.60 6.99
CA LEU A 57 -12.29 -4.15 5.71
C LEU A 57 -12.70 -3.28 4.52
N TYR A 58 -13.92 -2.74 4.54
CA TYR A 58 -14.41 -1.83 3.50
C TYR A 58 -13.63 -0.51 3.51
N ALA A 59 -13.42 0.11 4.67
CA ALA A 59 -12.61 1.32 4.79
C ALA A 59 -11.19 1.11 4.25
N MET A 60 -10.56 -0.03 4.57
CA MET A 60 -9.25 -0.39 4.01
C MET A 60 -9.32 -0.63 2.49
N GLY A 61 -10.39 -1.24 1.98
CA GLY A 61 -10.64 -1.38 0.54
C GLY A 61 -10.79 -0.05 -0.19
N VAL A 62 -11.46 0.93 0.43
CA VAL A 62 -11.64 2.28 -0.14
C VAL A 62 -10.30 3.02 -0.26
N THR A 63 -9.33 2.76 0.65
CA THR A 63 -7.96 3.29 0.46
C THR A 63 -7.28 2.76 -0.80
N GLY A 64 -7.80 1.72 -1.44
CA GLY A 64 -7.38 1.28 -2.77
C GLY A 64 -7.62 2.31 -3.86
N TRP A 65 -8.63 3.17 -3.73
CA TRP A 65 -8.84 4.26 -4.68
C TRP A 65 -7.70 5.28 -4.64
N LEU A 66 -7.07 5.48 -3.48
CA LEU A 66 -5.88 6.29 -3.35
C LEU A 66 -4.69 5.72 -4.13
N MET A 67 -4.66 4.41 -4.41
CA MET A 67 -3.62 3.81 -5.25
C MET A 67 -3.57 4.47 -6.64
N LEU A 68 -4.70 4.86 -7.23
CA LEU A 68 -4.72 5.53 -8.53
C LEU A 68 -3.99 6.88 -8.46
N ALA A 69 -4.16 7.62 -7.36
CA ALA A 69 -3.49 8.89 -7.13
C ALA A 69 -2.01 8.71 -6.73
N THR A 70 -1.66 7.65 -5.99
CA THR A 70 -0.29 7.40 -5.53
C THR A 70 0.54 6.56 -6.51
N ALA A 71 -0.06 5.97 -7.55
CA ALA A 71 0.64 5.18 -8.56
C ALA A 71 1.79 5.93 -9.25
N PRO A 72 1.65 7.22 -9.64
CA PRO A 72 2.78 7.97 -10.18
C PRO A 72 3.91 8.15 -9.16
N ILE A 73 3.57 8.34 -7.87
CA ILE A 73 4.55 8.47 -6.78
C ILE A 73 5.30 7.14 -6.57
N ALA A 74 4.58 6.02 -6.60
CA ALA A 74 5.17 4.69 -6.54
C ALA A 74 6.14 4.47 -7.72
N PHE A 75 5.80 4.92 -8.93
CA PHE A 75 6.69 4.83 -10.09
C PHE A 75 7.97 5.68 -9.91
N VAL A 76 7.83 6.92 -9.42
CA VAL A 76 8.97 7.79 -9.09
C VAL A 76 9.88 7.15 -8.04
N SER A 77 9.30 6.46 -7.04
CA SER A 77 10.08 5.78 -5.99
C SER A 77 11.02 4.71 -6.57
N ILE A 78 10.57 3.96 -7.59
CA ILE A 78 11.39 2.96 -8.30
C ILE A 78 12.58 3.63 -8.99
N GLY A 79 12.34 4.76 -9.68
CA GLY A 79 13.39 5.53 -10.32
C GLY A 79 14.42 6.08 -9.34
N LEU A 80 13.98 6.59 -8.19
CA LEU A 80 14.88 7.07 -7.13
C LEU A 80 15.74 5.94 -6.55
N TRP A 81 15.15 4.77 -6.30
CA TRP A 81 15.91 3.60 -5.84
C TRP A 81 16.92 3.11 -6.88
N ALA A 82 16.57 3.13 -8.18
CA ALA A 82 17.51 2.79 -9.24
C ALA A 82 18.71 3.74 -9.26
N ILE A 83 18.50 5.05 -9.10
CA ILE A 83 19.58 6.05 -9.02
C ILE A 83 20.46 5.80 -7.78
N VAL A 84 19.85 5.52 -6.63
CA VAL A 84 20.57 5.21 -5.39
C VAL A 84 21.41 3.94 -5.56
N ALA A 85 20.85 2.89 -6.15
CA ALA A 85 21.53 1.62 -6.38
C ALA A 85 22.72 1.78 -7.34
N VAL A 86 22.53 2.46 -8.48
CA VAL A 86 23.60 2.71 -9.46
C VAL A 86 24.73 3.54 -8.85
N ARG A 87 24.40 4.56 -8.05
CA ARG A 87 25.43 5.35 -7.36
C ARG A 87 26.16 4.52 -6.31
N SER A 88 25.44 3.70 -5.55
CA SER A 88 26.04 2.84 -4.53
C SER A 88 26.91 1.71 -5.08
N LEU A 89 26.80 1.38 -6.37
CA LEU A 89 27.68 0.43 -7.06
C LEU A 89 28.93 1.10 -7.66
N ARG A 90 28.90 2.43 -7.82
CA ARG A 90 30.01 3.23 -8.37
C ARG A 90 30.94 3.80 -7.31
N ASP A 91 30.44 3.90 -6.07
CA ASP A 91 31.22 4.22 -4.87
C ASP A 91 31.87 2.95 -4.31
#